data_AF-A0A1Q6EG66-F1
#
_entry.id   AF-A0A1Q6EG66-F1
#
_cell.length_a   1.000
_cell.length_b   1.000
_cell.length_c   1.000
_cell.angle_alpha   90.00
_cell.angle_beta   90.00
_cell.angle_gamma   90.00
#
_symmetry.space_group_name_H-M   'P 1'
#
loop_
_entity.id
_entity.type
_entity.pdbx_description
1 polymer ?
#
loop_
_entity_poly.entity_id
_entity_poly.type
_entity_poly.pdbx_seq_one_letter_code
_entity_poly.pdbx_strand_id
1 'polypeptide(L)'
;MKRLLPTLLGLCCIADASAQLKVQSVLPHGAAPEKTAPAVYDSTANIRTGGDAAYYESLVGQRILFYPRDIHADLRPAAYVNFLAETPAVVRVDTTWLRKPRRKVRPEDFRIDTLYSDTYRPRFYKDETTAACGCTTMESHVLGRDLFPTAPETGWFTPAEAIEGKTFEITGLKTHRIQGEAFRVFRLRSKEGETLYWYAHAGKDKTNLRDEYYPVVVEGLIEKYRAAYVGREFFLTKRKPEAPGYVSGYFGLQAKTMQGEENRLNFGTELKCLDLRLIGDGTGYAVPAFVFERKEDSVRIYIPLCRYPTPFGVEGYTLGSDRAFMEELIFTPSEEVYAQRAEEARKREEARLQQEKEQKERKAALYRKYGKATAELILEGKVRIGMTREMCREAWGSPEDINTMSGSWGVHEQWVYGTNSYLYFENGTLASIQN
;
A
#
# COMPACT_ATOMS: atom_id res chain seq x y z
N MET A 1 7.07 92.08 40.27
CA MET A 1 6.27 92.08 39.03
C MET A 1 5.12 91.11 39.21
N LYS A 2 3.90 91.57 38.88
CA LYS A 2 2.57 90.92 38.79
C LYS A 2 2.34 89.63 39.63
N ARG A 3 1.58 89.66 40.75
CA ARG A 3 0.09 89.72 40.87
C ARG A 3 -0.57 88.55 40.09
N LEU A 4 -1.43 87.66 40.62
CA LEU A 4 -2.40 87.69 41.73
C LEU A 4 -2.82 86.25 42.15
N LEU A 5 -3.19 86.14 43.42
CA LEU A 5 -4.08 85.19 44.16
C LEU A 5 -5.37 84.71 43.41
N PRO A 6 -6.25 83.84 43.99
CA PRO A 6 -6.08 82.62 44.83
C PRO A 6 -7.19 81.52 44.60
N THR A 7 -7.23 80.53 45.51
CA THR A 7 -8.40 79.77 46.04
C THR A 7 -9.06 78.57 45.31
N LEU A 8 -8.94 77.42 46.00
CA LEU A 8 -9.96 76.46 46.49
C LEU A 8 -10.77 75.53 45.57
N LEU A 9 -10.67 74.24 45.95
CA LEU A 9 -11.67 73.16 46.02
C LEU A 9 -12.33 72.63 44.74
N GLY A 10 -12.18 71.30 44.52
CA GLY A 10 -13.14 70.53 43.73
C GLY A 10 -12.61 69.24 43.12
N LEU A 11 -12.74 68.15 43.88
CA LEU A 11 -12.90 66.73 43.50
C LEU A 11 -12.60 66.22 42.06
N CYS A 12 -11.93 65.05 42.08
CA CYS A 12 -12.13 63.86 41.23
C CYS A 12 -11.44 63.76 39.85
N CYS A 13 -10.29 63.07 39.89
CA CYS A 13 -9.92 61.87 39.13
C CYS A 13 -10.10 61.81 37.58
N ILE A 14 -8.93 61.89 36.92
CA ILE A 14 -8.33 60.98 35.93
C ILE A 14 -9.19 60.54 34.72
N ALA A 15 -8.76 60.98 33.53
CA ALA A 15 -8.75 60.17 32.33
C ALA A 15 -7.44 60.42 31.59
N ASP A 16 -6.47 59.51 31.76
CA ASP A 16 -5.26 59.45 30.95
C ASP A 16 -5.61 58.97 29.55
N ALA A 17 -5.25 59.80 28.56
CA ALA A 17 -5.41 59.53 27.15
C ALA A 17 -4.42 58.44 26.71
N SER A 18 -4.90 57.23 26.42
CA SER A 18 -4.14 56.25 25.65
C SER A 18 -4.32 56.51 24.16
N ALA A 19 -3.20 56.77 23.49
CA ALA A 19 -3.13 56.98 22.05
C ALA A 19 -3.71 55.77 21.30
N GLN A 20 -4.81 56.00 20.56
CA GLN A 20 -5.38 55.02 19.64
C GLN A 20 -4.45 54.82 18.44
N LEU A 21 -3.91 53.61 18.29
CA LEU A 21 -3.34 53.15 17.02
C LEU A 21 -4.48 52.68 16.11
N LYS A 22 -4.79 53.47 15.07
CA LYS A 22 -5.62 53.04 13.94
C LYS A 22 -4.83 52.04 13.10
N VAL A 23 -5.36 50.84 12.90
CA VAL A 23 -4.86 49.88 11.91
C VAL A 23 -5.77 49.91 10.69
N GLN A 24 -5.21 50.32 9.55
CA GLN A 24 -5.81 50.18 8.22
C GLN A 24 -5.19 48.96 7.54
N SER A 25 -6.02 48.13 6.89
CA SER A 25 -5.59 47.00 6.07
C SER A 25 -5.53 47.42 4.60
N VAL A 26 -4.38 47.18 3.95
CA VAL A 26 -4.19 47.30 2.50
C VAL A 26 -3.53 46.00 2.02
N LEU A 27 -4.33 44.99 1.67
CA LEU A 27 -3.91 43.85 0.84
C LEU A 27 -5.08 43.39 -0.05
N PRO A 28 -4.80 42.93 -1.29
CA PRO A 28 -5.81 42.70 -2.32
C PRO A 28 -6.67 41.47 -2.01
N HIS A 29 -7.99 41.63 -2.07
CA HIS A 29 -8.91 40.49 -2.15
C HIS A 29 -8.74 39.83 -3.52
N GLY A 30 -7.98 38.73 -3.57
CA GLY A 30 -8.07 37.79 -4.69
C GLY A 30 -9.48 37.20 -4.71
N ALA A 31 -10.12 37.20 -5.88
CA ALA A 31 -11.46 36.65 -6.06
C ALA A 31 -11.56 35.21 -5.54
N ALA A 32 -12.70 34.87 -4.94
CA ALA A 32 -13.02 33.49 -4.60
C ALA A 32 -12.83 32.61 -5.85
N PRO A 33 -12.13 31.47 -5.75
CA PRO A 33 -11.98 30.60 -6.91
C PRO A 33 -13.37 30.17 -7.40
N GLU A 34 -13.58 30.30 -8.71
CA GLU A 34 -14.75 29.76 -9.40
C GLU A 34 -14.96 28.31 -8.98
N LYS A 35 -16.23 27.89 -8.88
CA LYS A 35 -16.60 26.48 -8.73
C LYS A 35 -16.08 25.71 -9.95
N THR A 36 -14.84 25.26 -9.87
CA THR A 36 -14.25 24.31 -10.80
C THR A 36 -15.01 23.01 -10.72
N ALA A 37 -15.27 22.41 -11.89
CA ALA A 37 -15.80 21.05 -11.97
C ALA A 37 -14.96 20.11 -11.08
N PRO A 38 -15.58 19.08 -10.44
CA PRO A 38 -14.85 18.18 -9.56
C PRO A 38 -13.65 17.61 -10.31
N ALA A 39 -12.45 17.87 -9.79
CA ALA A 39 -11.22 17.39 -10.39
C ALA A 39 -11.27 15.87 -10.42
N VAL A 40 -11.15 15.25 -11.59
CA VAL A 40 -11.14 13.79 -11.71
C VAL A 40 -9.81 13.29 -11.16
N TYR A 41 -9.82 12.54 -10.07
CA TYR A 41 -8.62 11.96 -9.49
C TYR A 41 -8.03 10.90 -10.41
N ASP A 42 -6.92 11.16 -11.10
CA ASP A 42 -6.41 10.20 -12.10
C ASP A 42 -5.51 9.08 -11.54
N SER A 43 -5.05 9.21 -10.30
CA SER A 43 -4.12 8.24 -9.70
C SER A 43 -4.81 6.95 -9.20
N THR A 44 -4.07 5.83 -9.21
CA THR A 44 -4.44 4.55 -8.60
C THR A 44 -3.83 4.36 -7.20
N ALA A 45 -2.99 5.29 -6.76
CA ALA A 45 -2.41 5.33 -5.43
C ALA A 45 -3.23 6.24 -4.51
N ASN A 46 -3.20 5.97 -3.20
CA ASN A 46 -3.71 6.92 -2.22
C ASN A 46 -2.74 8.12 -2.03
N ILE A 47 -3.06 9.07 -1.15
CA ILE A 47 -2.13 10.17 -0.82
C ILE A 47 -0.86 9.59 -0.20
N ARG A 48 0.27 9.79 -0.88
CA ARG A 48 1.60 9.33 -0.47
C ARG A 48 2.43 10.47 0.11
N THR A 49 3.34 10.10 0.99
CA THR A 49 4.48 10.94 1.36
C THR A 49 5.50 10.99 0.22
N GLY A 50 6.30 12.05 0.15
CA GLY A 50 7.38 12.14 -0.84
C GLY A 50 6.96 12.28 -2.30
N GLY A 51 5.70 12.64 -2.58
CA GLY A 51 5.25 13.03 -3.92
C GLY A 51 5.95 14.31 -4.40
N ASP A 52 6.00 14.53 -5.71
CA ASP A 52 6.51 15.80 -6.25
C ASP A 52 5.45 16.92 -6.17
N ALA A 53 5.85 18.13 -6.55
CA ALA A 53 4.95 19.29 -6.49
C ALA A 53 3.71 19.12 -7.38
N ALA A 54 3.87 18.57 -8.59
CA ALA A 54 2.77 18.36 -9.54
C ALA A 54 1.76 17.34 -9.01
N TYR A 55 2.23 16.25 -8.39
CA TYR A 55 1.40 15.29 -7.70
C TYR A 55 0.56 15.95 -6.60
N TYR A 56 1.18 16.76 -5.74
CA TYR A 56 0.44 17.44 -4.67
C TYR A 56 -0.53 18.49 -5.22
N GLU A 57 -0.16 19.26 -6.24
CA GLU A 57 -1.07 20.20 -6.91
C GLU A 57 -2.31 19.50 -7.47
N SER A 58 -2.18 18.28 -8.00
CA SER A 58 -3.31 17.47 -8.48
C SER A 58 -4.32 17.07 -7.40
N LEU A 59 -3.95 17.17 -6.11
CA LEU A 59 -4.84 16.90 -4.99
C LEU A 59 -5.77 18.08 -4.66
N VAL A 60 -5.47 19.29 -5.13
CA VAL A 60 -6.36 20.44 -4.89
C VAL A 60 -7.68 20.24 -5.63
N GLY A 61 -8.79 20.49 -4.94
CA GLY A 61 -10.15 20.19 -5.39
C GLY A 61 -10.61 18.76 -5.07
N GLN A 62 -9.72 17.87 -4.63
CA GLN A 62 -10.08 16.52 -4.22
C GLN A 62 -10.69 16.50 -2.82
N ARG A 63 -11.58 15.52 -2.59
CA ARG A 63 -12.13 15.25 -1.27
C ARG A 63 -11.41 14.08 -0.61
N ILE A 64 -11.06 14.25 0.66
CA ILE A 64 -10.41 13.22 1.47
C ILE A 64 -11.26 12.87 2.67
N LEU A 65 -11.38 11.57 2.95
CA LEU A 65 -11.97 11.03 4.16
C LEU A 65 -10.86 10.71 5.15
N PHE A 66 -10.91 11.29 6.35
CA PHE A 66 -10.05 10.85 7.45
C PHE A 66 -10.57 9.52 8.00
N TYR A 67 -9.67 8.58 8.22
CA TYR A 67 -10.06 7.26 8.73
C TYR A 67 -10.66 7.40 10.14
N PRO A 68 -11.82 6.78 10.39
CA PRO A 68 -12.33 6.65 11.75
C PRO A 68 -11.49 5.63 12.51
N ARG A 69 -11.40 5.76 13.83
CA ARG A 69 -10.91 4.68 14.67
C ARG A 69 -11.79 3.45 14.57
N ASP A 70 -11.16 2.29 14.68
CA ASP A 70 -11.89 1.06 14.93
C ASP A 70 -12.63 1.14 16.28
N ILE A 71 -13.86 0.66 16.31
CA ILE A 71 -14.74 0.76 17.49
C ILE A 71 -14.31 -0.12 18.66
N HIS A 72 -13.46 -1.12 18.40
CA HIS A 72 -12.89 -2.04 19.37
C HIS A 72 -11.44 -1.71 19.69
N ALA A 73 -10.84 -0.72 19.01
CA ALA A 73 -9.51 -0.26 19.37
C ALA A 73 -9.54 0.42 20.73
N ASP A 74 -8.69 -0.06 21.64
CA ASP A 74 -8.48 0.51 22.97
C ASP A 74 -7.65 1.80 22.90
N LEU A 75 -8.16 2.75 22.10
CA LEU A 75 -7.54 4.03 21.86
C LEU A 75 -8.26 5.08 22.68
N ARG A 76 -7.56 5.67 23.65
CA ARG A 76 -8.09 6.78 24.45
C ARG A 76 -8.57 7.92 23.55
N PRO A 77 -9.64 8.66 23.92
CA PRO A 77 -10.05 9.85 23.20
C PRO A 77 -8.81 10.75 23.03
N ALA A 78 -8.40 10.99 21.78
CA ALA A 78 -7.27 11.87 21.54
C ALA A 78 -7.79 13.21 21.03
N ALA A 79 -7.15 14.26 21.49
CA ALA A 79 -7.26 15.55 20.84
C ALA A 79 -6.08 15.73 19.88
N TYR A 80 -6.32 16.31 18.72
CA TYR A 80 -5.29 16.55 17.73
C TYR A 80 -4.65 17.93 17.90
N VAL A 81 -3.31 17.93 17.93
CA VAL A 81 -2.49 19.14 18.14
C VAL A 81 -2.11 19.85 16.85
N ASN A 82 -2.26 19.18 15.69
CA ASN A 82 -1.71 19.60 14.41
C ASN A 82 -2.77 20.08 13.39
N PHE A 83 -3.95 20.45 13.89
CA PHE A 83 -4.97 21.17 13.12
C PHE A 83 -5.11 22.58 13.65
N LEU A 84 -4.95 23.57 12.77
CA LEU A 84 -5.02 25.00 13.10
C LEU A 84 -6.13 25.68 12.31
N ALA A 85 -6.84 26.62 12.93
CA ALA A 85 -7.81 27.45 12.23
C ALA A 85 -7.13 28.43 11.25
N GLU A 86 -7.87 28.85 10.21
CA GLU A 86 -7.33 29.78 9.22
C GLU A 86 -7.05 31.17 9.76
N THR A 87 -7.99 31.71 10.52
CA THR A 87 -7.83 32.96 11.26
C THR A 87 -7.70 32.62 12.74
N PRO A 88 -6.56 32.90 13.39
CA PRO A 88 -6.45 32.82 14.84
C PRO A 88 -7.49 33.75 15.48
N ALA A 89 -8.52 33.22 16.14
CA ALA A 89 -9.33 34.06 17.03
C ALA A 89 -8.71 34.00 18.42
N VAL A 90 -8.41 35.15 19.01
CA VAL A 90 -7.93 35.25 20.41
C VAL A 90 -9.08 34.84 21.32
N VAL A 91 -9.11 33.57 21.73
CA VAL A 91 -9.99 33.14 22.81
C VAL A 91 -9.34 33.60 24.11
N ARG A 92 -9.92 34.62 24.76
CA ARG A 92 -9.58 34.93 26.16
C ARG A 92 -10.14 33.80 27.01
N VAL A 93 -9.31 32.86 27.43
CA VAL A 93 -9.70 31.81 28.38
C VAL A 93 -8.97 31.99 29.70
N ASP A 94 -9.72 31.67 30.77
CA ASP A 94 -9.36 31.66 32.19
C ASP A 94 -7.87 31.44 32.50
N THR A 95 -7.35 32.33 33.33
CA THR A 95 -6.00 32.26 33.91
C THR A 95 -5.86 31.03 34.79
N THR A 96 -5.00 30.09 34.41
CA THR A 96 -4.57 29.02 35.32
C THR A 96 -3.46 29.56 36.23
N TRP A 97 -3.67 29.47 37.54
CA TRP A 97 -2.70 29.93 38.55
C TRP A 97 -1.47 29.01 38.55
N LEU A 98 -0.32 29.56 38.19
CA LEU A 98 0.96 28.84 38.31
C LEU A 98 1.42 28.78 39.77
N ARG A 99 0.92 29.70 40.61
CA ARG A 99 1.27 29.86 42.03
C ARG A 99 0.03 30.25 42.83
N LYS A 100 -0.03 29.88 44.13
CA LYS A 100 -1.13 30.29 45.03
C LYS A 100 -1.31 31.83 45.01
N PRO A 101 -2.54 32.36 45.04
CA PRO A 101 -2.78 33.79 44.83
C PRO A 101 -2.10 34.64 45.90
N ARG A 102 -1.28 35.60 45.47
CA ARG A 102 -0.84 36.73 46.32
C ARG A 102 -1.90 37.84 46.28
N ARG A 103 -1.88 38.75 47.27
CA ARG A 103 -2.79 39.91 47.33
C ARG A 103 -2.69 40.86 46.11
N LYS A 104 -1.62 40.74 45.32
CA LYS A 104 -1.38 41.47 44.06
C LYS A 104 -0.83 40.48 43.02
N VAL A 105 -1.56 40.30 41.93
CA VAL A 105 -1.27 39.34 40.86
C VAL A 105 -0.31 39.94 39.85
N ARG A 106 0.71 39.18 39.41
CA ARG A 106 1.65 39.57 38.36
C ARG A 106 1.40 38.78 37.07
N PRO A 107 1.79 39.30 35.89
CA PRO A 107 1.68 38.56 34.62
C PRO A 107 2.29 37.15 34.62
N GLU A 108 3.34 36.94 35.41
CA GLU A 108 4.03 35.65 35.59
C GLU A 108 3.35 34.68 36.59
N ASP A 109 2.30 35.12 37.30
CA ASP A 109 1.54 34.26 38.24
C ASP A 109 0.44 33.44 37.53
N PHE A 110 0.16 33.75 36.25
CA PHE A 110 -0.80 33.04 35.41
C PHE A 110 -0.19 32.67 34.06
N ARG A 111 -0.67 31.57 33.48
CA ARG A 111 -0.42 31.23 32.08
C ARG A 111 -1.62 31.69 31.25
N ILE A 112 -1.38 32.53 30.23
CA ILE A 112 -2.37 32.81 29.19
C ILE A 112 -2.19 31.72 28.13
N ASP A 113 -3.10 30.76 28.08
CA ASP A 113 -3.17 29.87 26.93
C ASP A 113 -3.85 30.61 25.79
N THR A 114 -3.03 31.07 24.83
CA THR A 114 -3.55 31.67 23.60
C THR A 114 -4.16 30.56 22.77
N LEU A 115 -5.44 30.69 22.42
CA LEU A 115 -6.06 29.80 21.45
C LEU A 115 -6.32 30.42 20.10
N TYR A 116 -6.46 29.52 19.13
CA TYR A 116 -6.70 29.75 17.72
C TYR A 116 -8.13 29.29 17.37
N SER A 117 -9.07 30.25 17.38
CA SER A 117 -10.41 30.20 16.74
C SER A 117 -11.47 29.16 17.19
N ASP A 118 -12.71 29.66 17.28
CA ASP A 118 -13.92 28.88 17.61
C ASP A 118 -14.41 28.00 16.46
N THR A 119 -13.81 28.11 15.26
CA THR A 119 -14.31 27.54 13.99
C THR A 119 -14.38 26.01 14.00
N TYR A 120 -13.70 25.31 14.92
CA TYR A 120 -13.76 23.85 15.03
C TYR A 120 -14.12 23.33 16.41
N ARG A 121 -14.69 24.20 17.25
CA ARG A 121 -15.06 23.86 18.64
C ARG A 121 -13.88 23.20 19.37
N PRO A 122 -12.68 23.82 19.37
CA PRO A 122 -11.60 23.28 20.18
C PRO A 122 -12.12 23.11 21.61
N ARG A 123 -11.75 22.01 22.25
CA ARG A 123 -12.13 21.76 23.65
C ARG A 123 -10.91 21.87 24.52
N PHE A 124 -11.11 22.33 25.74
CA PHE A 124 -10.08 22.26 26.75
C PHE A 124 -9.94 20.82 27.24
N TYR A 125 -8.73 20.30 27.15
CA TYR A 125 -8.31 19.02 27.67
C TYR A 125 -7.34 19.29 28.80
N LYS A 126 -7.50 18.57 29.93
CA LYS A 126 -6.66 18.72 31.11
C LYS A 126 -6.05 17.39 31.46
N ASP A 127 -4.74 17.29 31.33
CA ASP A 127 -3.97 16.08 31.59
C ASP A 127 -4.55 14.87 30.83
N GLU A 128 -4.84 15.07 29.54
CA GLU A 128 -5.41 14.06 28.64
C GLU A 128 -4.40 13.67 27.54
N THR A 129 -4.58 12.49 26.96
CA THR A 129 -3.74 12.02 25.85
C THR A 129 -4.02 12.84 24.59
N THR A 130 -2.96 13.37 23.96
CA THR A 130 -3.04 14.09 22.68
C THR A 130 -2.22 13.40 21.60
N ALA A 131 -2.53 13.68 20.34
CA ALA A 131 -1.85 13.08 19.19
C ALA A 131 -1.63 14.10 18.07
N ALA A 132 -0.65 13.85 17.20
CA ALA A 132 -0.52 14.54 15.93
C ALA A 132 -0.97 13.60 14.79
N CYS A 133 -2.04 13.98 14.10
CA CYS A 133 -2.62 13.18 13.03
C CYS A 133 -1.68 13.14 11.81
N GLY A 134 -1.11 11.98 11.48
CA GLY A 134 -0.24 11.82 10.31
C GLY A 134 1.14 12.49 10.43
N CYS A 135 1.70 12.55 11.65
CA CYS A 135 3.06 13.06 11.91
C CYS A 135 3.86 12.06 12.75
N THR A 136 5.16 11.92 12.49
CA THR A 136 6.07 11.06 13.27
C THR A 136 6.14 11.48 14.76
N THR A 137 6.66 10.60 15.63
CA THR A 137 6.90 10.94 17.05
C THR A 137 7.81 12.16 17.20
N MET A 138 8.86 12.25 16.38
CA MET A 138 9.77 13.39 16.40
C MET A 138 9.06 14.68 15.96
N GLU A 139 8.27 14.64 14.87
CA GLU A 139 7.55 15.84 14.41
C GLU A 139 6.50 16.31 15.39
N SER A 140 5.88 15.37 16.09
CA SER A 140 4.95 15.65 17.19
C SER A 140 5.64 16.50 18.27
N HIS A 141 6.92 16.20 18.58
CA HIS A 141 7.72 16.99 19.53
C HIS A 141 8.01 18.41 19.02
N VAL A 142 8.34 18.54 17.73
CA VAL A 142 8.69 19.82 17.10
C VAL A 142 7.51 20.79 16.96
N LEU A 143 6.27 20.30 16.98
CA LEU A 143 5.07 21.14 17.04
C LEU A 143 4.89 21.90 18.38
N GLY A 144 5.93 21.91 19.22
CA GLY A 144 6.11 22.90 20.28
C GLY A 144 5.55 22.45 21.62
N ARG A 145 5.46 21.14 21.85
CA ARG A 145 4.93 20.56 23.07
C ARG A 145 5.75 19.33 23.45
N ASP A 146 6.10 19.19 24.73
CA ASP A 146 6.92 18.10 25.31
C ASP A 146 6.18 16.74 25.31
N LEU A 147 5.61 16.38 24.16
CA LEU A 147 4.85 15.17 23.94
C LEU A 147 5.81 14.02 23.66
N PHE A 148 6.21 13.32 24.72
CA PHE A 148 6.16 11.87 24.59
C PHE A 148 4.70 11.53 24.20
N PRO A 149 4.46 10.63 23.23
CA PRO A 149 3.12 10.26 22.75
C PRO A 149 2.21 9.59 23.82
N THR A 150 2.58 9.69 25.08
CA THR A 150 1.92 9.14 26.27
C THR A 150 1.85 10.14 27.44
N ALA A 151 2.44 11.33 27.32
CA ALA A 151 2.41 12.34 28.38
C ALA A 151 1.08 13.11 28.32
N PRO A 152 0.27 13.10 29.40
CA PRO A 152 -0.99 13.83 29.42
C PRO A 152 -0.73 15.34 29.32
N GLU A 153 -1.55 16.04 28.54
CA GLU A 153 -1.40 17.47 28.32
C GLU A 153 -2.61 18.28 28.73
N THR A 154 -2.30 19.53 29.10
CA THR A 154 -3.30 20.57 29.31
C THR A 154 -3.21 21.61 28.20
N GLY A 155 -4.35 21.88 27.57
CA GLY A 155 -4.47 22.83 26.48
C GLY A 155 -5.80 22.72 25.78
N TRP A 156 -5.98 23.50 24.73
CA TRP A 156 -7.12 23.30 23.87
C TRP A 156 -6.69 22.74 22.53
N PHE A 157 -7.48 21.81 22.04
CA PHE A 157 -7.13 20.99 20.90
C PHE A 157 -8.36 20.66 20.08
N THR A 158 -8.13 20.22 18.85
CA THR A 158 -9.20 19.77 17.97
C THR A 158 -9.65 18.38 18.42
N PRO A 159 -10.93 18.18 18.81
CA PRO A 159 -11.42 16.85 19.17
C PRO A 159 -11.34 15.88 17.99
N ALA A 160 -10.91 14.64 18.22
CA ALA A 160 -10.81 13.61 17.18
C ALA A 160 -12.10 13.45 16.38
N GLU A 161 -13.27 13.48 17.03
CA GLU A 161 -14.57 13.33 16.37
C GLU A 161 -14.95 14.46 15.40
N ALA A 162 -14.25 15.60 15.45
CA ALA A 162 -14.37 16.67 14.47
C ALA A 162 -13.62 16.37 13.16
N ILE A 163 -12.70 15.39 13.17
CA ILE A 163 -11.82 15.05 12.06
C ILE A 163 -12.08 13.62 11.58
N GLU A 164 -11.98 12.64 12.48
CA GLU A 164 -12.09 11.22 12.18
C GLU A 164 -13.45 10.85 11.59
N GLY A 165 -13.46 10.09 10.49
CA GLY A 165 -14.68 9.74 9.75
C GLY A 165 -15.35 10.91 9.04
N LYS A 166 -14.73 12.09 9.02
CA LYS A 166 -15.22 13.26 8.28
C LYS A 166 -14.49 13.41 6.96
N THR A 167 -15.19 14.01 6.00
CA THR A 167 -14.65 14.34 4.68
C THR A 167 -14.36 15.83 4.59
N PHE A 168 -13.20 16.16 4.01
CA PHE A 168 -12.82 17.54 3.70
C PHE A 168 -12.37 17.69 2.25
N GLU A 169 -12.64 18.85 1.66
CA GLU A 169 -12.08 19.26 0.38
C GLU A 169 -10.68 19.86 0.59
N ILE A 170 -9.70 19.44 -0.20
CA ILE A 170 -8.38 20.07 -0.24
C ILE A 170 -8.49 21.33 -1.10
N THR A 171 -8.34 22.50 -0.49
CA THR A 171 -8.47 23.80 -1.16
C THR A 171 -7.15 24.51 -1.37
N GLY A 172 -6.06 23.96 -0.83
CA GLY A 172 -4.72 24.50 -0.99
C GLY A 172 -3.69 23.67 -0.26
N LEU A 173 -2.44 23.79 -0.70
CA LEU A 173 -1.31 23.04 -0.18
C LEU A 173 -0.11 23.98 -0.08
N LYS A 174 0.64 23.86 1.02
CA LYS A 174 1.94 24.54 1.16
C LYS A 174 2.92 23.70 1.96
N THR A 175 4.17 24.09 1.92
CA THR A 175 5.21 23.57 2.81
C THR A 175 5.41 24.54 3.96
N HIS A 176 5.62 24.05 5.16
CA HIS A 176 6.03 24.87 6.30
C HIS A 176 7.17 24.18 7.05
N ARG A 177 8.15 24.94 7.56
CA ARG A 177 9.22 24.38 8.39
C ARG A 177 9.13 24.90 9.81
N ILE A 178 9.21 23.99 10.77
CA ILE A 178 9.19 24.29 12.20
C ILE A 178 10.40 23.59 12.81
N GLN A 179 11.26 24.33 13.52
CA GLN A 179 12.52 23.84 14.11
C GLN A 179 13.34 22.89 13.21
N GLY A 180 13.41 23.17 11.90
CA GLY A 180 14.16 22.37 10.91
C GLY A 180 13.36 21.25 10.23
N GLU A 181 12.25 20.83 10.84
CA GLU A 181 11.34 19.81 10.32
C GLU A 181 10.38 20.37 9.29
N ALA A 182 10.09 19.56 8.27
CA ALA A 182 9.27 19.96 7.14
C ALA A 182 7.89 19.33 7.23
N PHE A 183 6.87 20.17 7.22
CA PHE A 183 5.46 19.77 7.24
C PHE A 183 4.81 20.09 5.91
N ARG A 184 3.93 19.18 5.48
CA ARG A 184 2.93 19.45 4.44
C ARG A 184 1.70 20.04 5.11
N VAL A 185 1.30 21.24 4.69
CA VAL A 185 0.15 21.93 5.25
C VAL A 185 -0.99 21.88 4.23
N PHE A 186 -2.04 21.13 4.55
CA PHE A 186 -3.25 21.03 3.76
C PHE A 186 -4.25 22.07 4.25
N ARG A 187 -4.73 22.94 3.37
CA ARG A 187 -5.88 23.82 3.62
C ARG A 187 -7.15 23.03 3.29
N LEU A 188 -7.86 22.63 4.31
CA LEU A 188 -9.03 21.76 4.23
C LEU A 188 -10.31 22.56 4.44
N ARG A 189 -11.38 22.20 3.72
CA ARG A 189 -12.72 22.78 3.88
C ARG A 189 -13.74 21.69 4.21
N SER A 190 -14.50 21.88 5.28
CA SER A 190 -15.58 20.95 5.66
C SER A 190 -16.79 21.07 4.72
N LYS A 191 -17.75 20.16 4.84
CA LYS A 191 -19.02 20.25 4.08
C LYS A 191 -19.81 21.51 4.46
N GLU A 192 -19.65 21.96 5.70
CA GLU A 192 -20.28 23.14 6.29
C GLU A 192 -19.58 24.45 5.85
N GLY A 193 -18.45 24.36 5.14
CA GLY A 193 -17.71 25.51 4.61
C GLY A 193 -16.63 26.08 5.52
N GLU A 194 -16.42 25.46 6.69
CA GLU A 194 -15.36 25.86 7.62
C GLU A 194 -13.98 25.52 7.04
N THR A 195 -12.96 26.37 7.27
CA THR A 195 -11.58 26.12 6.80
C THR A 195 -10.58 25.89 7.94
N LEU A 196 -9.80 24.81 7.83
CA LEU A 196 -8.69 24.45 8.73
C LEU A 196 -7.40 24.12 7.97
N TYR A 197 -6.29 24.18 8.68
CA TYR A 197 -4.98 23.78 8.22
C TYR A 197 -4.54 22.52 8.95
N TRP A 198 -4.27 21.46 8.21
CA TRP A 198 -3.70 20.22 8.74
C TRP A 198 -2.21 20.16 8.45
N TYR A 199 -1.40 20.05 9.50
CA TYR A 199 0.05 19.92 9.43
C TYR A 199 0.43 18.45 9.48
N ALA A 200 0.77 17.88 8.34
CA ALA A 200 1.12 16.47 8.21
C ALA A 200 2.61 16.29 7.90
N HIS A 201 3.15 15.10 8.17
CA HIS A 201 4.52 14.73 7.79
C HIS A 201 4.78 14.99 6.31
N ALA A 202 5.92 15.57 5.94
CA ALA A 202 6.23 15.81 4.53
C ALA A 202 6.80 14.56 3.81
N GLY A 203 7.23 13.52 4.52
CA GLY A 203 7.99 12.42 3.93
C GLY A 203 9.44 12.80 3.74
N LYS A 204 10.39 12.05 4.33
CA LYS A 204 11.82 12.25 4.06
C LYS A 204 12.52 10.97 3.59
N ASP A 205 12.01 9.80 3.95
CA ASP A 205 12.65 8.51 3.70
C ASP A 205 11.71 7.53 3.00
N LYS A 206 11.99 7.28 1.72
CA LYS A 206 11.26 6.32 0.87
C LYS A 206 11.37 4.86 1.33
N THR A 207 12.25 4.57 2.29
CA THR A 207 12.49 3.22 2.82
C THR A 207 11.83 3.00 4.17
N ASN A 208 11.46 4.07 4.89
CA ASN A 208 10.78 3.95 6.17
C ASN A 208 9.26 3.89 5.98
N LEU A 209 8.75 2.69 5.69
CA LEU A 209 7.32 2.47 5.48
C LEU A 209 6.45 2.83 6.71
N ARG A 210 7.04 2.99 7.91
CA ARG A 210 6.32 3.46 9.11
C ARG A 210 5.94 4.95 9.03
N ASP A 211 6.59 5.72 8.14
CA ASP A 211 6.39 7.17 7.99
C ASP A 211 5.41 7.51 6.86
N GLU A 212 4.94 6.55 6.05
CA GLU A 212 4.50 6.84 4.67
C GLU A 212 3.03 6.68 4.32
N TYR A 213 2.11 6.72 5.30
CA TYR A 213 0.69 6.89 4.96
C TYR A 213 -0.03 7.88 5.87
N TYR A 214 -0.65 8.85 5.21
CA TYR A 214 -1.64 9.70 5.85
C TYR A 214 -2.88 8.87 6.25
N PRO A 215 -3.50 9.12 7.42
CA PRO A 215 -4.72 8.44 7.86
C PRO A 215 -5.95 8.97 7.12
N VAL A 216 -5.85 9.08 5.80
CA VAL A 216 -6.89 9.61 4.92
C VAL A 216 -6.95 8.80 3.64
N VAL A 217 -8.09 8.82 2.97
CA VAL A 217 -8.21 8.34 1.58
C VAL A 217 -8.91 9.35 0.70
N VAL A 218 -8.45 9.48 -0.54
CA VAL A 218 -9.14 10.27 -1.56
C VAL A 218 -10.45 9.58 -1.94
N GLU A 219 -11.58 10.27 -1.85
CA GLU A 219 -12.90 9.69 -2.17
C GLU A 219 -12.96 9.21 -3.63
N GLY A 220 -12.40 9.98 -4.57
CA GLY A 220 -12.32 9.59 -5.99
C GLY A 220 -11.53 8.31 -6.24
N LEU A 221 -10.52 7.99 -5.41
CA LEU A 221 -9.82 6.71 -5.49
C LEU A 221 -10.72 5.55 -5.08
N ILE A 222 -11.53 5.73 -4.03
CA ILE A 222 -12.49 4.72 -3.56
C ILE A 222 -13.53 4.46 -4.64
N GLU A 223 -14.05 5.50 -5.29
CA GLU A 223 -15.01 5.39 -6.39
C GLU A 223 -14.43 4.61 -7.58
N LYS A 224 -13.19 4.93 -7.98
CA LYS A 224 -12.46 4.18 -9.02
C LYS A 224 -12.31 2.72 -8.65
N TYR A 225 -11.89 2.43 -7.43
CA TYR A 225 -11.73 1.06 -6.94
C TYR A 225 -13.05 0.30 -6.91
N ARG A 226 -14.14 0.94 -6.47
CA ARG A 226 -15.47 0.32 -6.52
C ARG A 226 -15.87 -0.02 -7.95
N ALA A 227 -15.75 0.93 -8.88
CA ALA A 227 -16.11 0.72 -10.28
C ALA A 227 -15.26 -0.38 -10.95
N ALA A 228 -13.97 -0.47 -10.62
CA ALA A 228 -13.04 -1.41 -11.22
C ALA A 228 -13.15 -2.84 -10.68
N TYR A 229 -13.48 -3.02 -9.39
CA TYR A 229 -13.39 -4.32 -8.73
C TYR A 229 -14.75 -4.85 -8.24
N VAL A 230 -15.59 -4.02 -7.62
CA VAL A 230 -16.79 -4.51 -6.91
C VAL A 230 -17.76 -5.18 -7.88
N GLY A 231 -18.23 -6.38 -7.50
CA GLY A 231 -19.12 -7.22 -8.29
C GLY A 231 -18.40 -8.11 -9.32
N ARG A 232 -17.09 -7.94 -9.53
CA ARG A 232 -16.30 -8.68 -10.51
C ARG A 232 -15.48 -9.81 -9.88
N GLU A 233 -15.01 -10.70 -10.74
CA GLU A 233 -14.27 -11.91 -10.38
C GLU A 233 -12.85 -11.86 -10.92
N PHE A 234 -11.90 -12.27 -10.09
CA PHE A 234 -10.48 -12.16 -10.36
C PHE A 234 -9.72 -13.37 -9.82
N PHE A 235 -8.60 -13.67 -10.45
CA PHE A 235 -7.55 -14.50 -9.84
C PHE A 235 -6.51 -13.60 -9.17
N LEU A 236 -6.13 -13.95 -7.94
CA LEU A 236 -4.89 -13.47 -7.35
C LEU A 236 -3.73 -14.19 -8.04
N THR A 237 -3.05 -13.55 -8.98
CA THR A 237 -2.07 -14.24 -9.84
C THR A 237 -0.64 -14.11 -9.35
N LYS A 238 -0.27 -12.92 -8.87
CA LYS A 238 1.09 -12.64 -8.41
C LYS A 238 1.12 -11.41 -7.49
N ARG A 239 2.27 -11.23 -6.84
CA ARG A 239 2.66 -9.96 -6.25
C ARG A 239 3.28 -9.08 -7.32
N LYS A 240 3.17 -7.76 -7.18
CA LYS A 240 3.90 -6.81 -8.03
C LYS A 240 5.41 -7.02 -7.84
N PRO A 241 6.22 -7.09 -8.92
CA PRO A 241 7.67 -7.30 -8.83
C PRO A 241 8.40 -6.30 -7.92
N GLU A 242 7.90 -5.07 -7.86
CA GLU A 242 8.44 -3.96 -7.08
C GLU A 242 7.95 -3.90 -5.62
N ALA A 243 7.03 -4.78 -5.21
CA ALA A 243 6.48 -4.76 -3.86
C ALA A 243 7.51 -5.25 -2.81
N PRO A 244 7.71 -4.52 -1.70
CA PRO A 244 8.74 -4.84 -0.70
C PRO A 244 8.43 -6.12 0.10
N GLY A 245 9.41 -6.98 0.33
CA GLY A 245 9.30 -8.16 1.20
C GLY A 245 9.31 -9.50 0.47
N TYR A 246 9.47 -10.60 1.20
CA TYR A 246 9.62 -11.94 0.64
C TYR A 246 8.29 -12.73 0.70
N VAL A 247 7.85 -13.24 -0.45
CA VAL A 247 6.69 -14.14 -0.55
C VAL A 247 7.06 -15.31 -1.44
N SER A 248 6.84 -16.53 -0.95
CA SER A 248 7.03 -17.76 -1.72
C SER A 248 5.77 -18.09 -2.52
N GLY A 249 5.95 -18.51 -3.79
CA GLY A 249 4.86 -19.02 -4.62
C GLY A 249 4.15 -20.25 -4.02
N TYR A 250 4.84 -21.02 -3.16
CA TYR A 250 4.25 -22.18 -2.47
C TYR A 250 3.37 -21.79 -1.29
N PHE A 251 3.73 -20.71 -0.61
CA PHE A 251 3.10 -20.40 0.66
C PHE A 251 2.01 -19.33 0.52
N GLY A 252 2.04 -18.41 -0.44
CA GLY A 252 0.99 -17.38 -0.58
C GLY A 252 1.10 -16.25 0.46
N LEU A 253 0.00 -15.51 0.68
CA LEU A 253 -0.08 -14.31 1.53
C LEU A 253 -1.04 -14.50 2.70
N GLN A 254 -0.73 -13.93 3.87
CA GLN A 254 -1.64 -13.85 5.01
C GLN A 254 -2.73 -12.79 4.76
N ALA A 255 -3.98 -13.19 4.85
CA ALA A 255 -5.15 -12.31 4.90
C ALA A 255 -5.97 -12.66 6.14
N LYS A 256 -6.97 -11.84 6.47
CA LYS A 256 -7.89 -12.13 7.57
C LYS A 256 -9.29 -12.42 7.05
N THR A 257 -9.99 -13.34 7.70
CA THR A 257 -11.42 -13.56 7.48
C THR A 257 -12.22 -12.37 7.99
N MET A 258 -13.51 -12.30 7.67
CA MET A 258 -14.40 -11.27 8.23
C MET A 258 -14.55 -11.35 9.75
N GLN A 259 -14.18 -12.47 10.37
CA GLN A 259 -14.15 -12.69 11.81
C GLN A 259 -12.78 -12.34 12.44
N GLY A 260 -11.81 -11.90 11.63
CA GLY A 260 -10.46 -11.56 12.09
C GLY A 260 -9.50 -12.75 12.21
N GLU A 261 -9.92 -13.95 11.81
CA GLU A 261 -9.08 -15.15 11.85
C GLU A 261 -8.03 -15.10 10.73
N GLU A 262 -6.84 -15.60 11.03
CA GLU A 262 -5.77 -15.71 10.03
C GLU A 262 -6.15 -16.70 8.92
N ASN A 263 -5.94 -16.29 7.68
CA ASN A 263 -6.24 -17.07 6.49
C ASN A 263 -5.09 -16.97 5.47
N ARG A 264 -4.91 -18.00 4.66
CA ARG A 264 -3.85 -18.04 3.65
C ARG A 264 -4.44 -17.91 2.24
N LEU A 265 -3.97 -16.92 1.50
CA LEU A 265 -4.30 -16.68 0.11
C LEU A 265 -3.18 -17.18 -0.80
N ASN A 266 -3.44 -18.26 -1.53
CA ASN A 266 -2.51 -18.80 -2.51
C ASN A 266 -2.61 -18.06 -3.84
N PHE A 267 -1.50 -17.95 -4.58
CA PHE A 267 -1.58 -17.50 -5.96
C PHE A 267 -2.34 -18.53 -6.81
N GLY A 268 -3.19 -18.08 -7.72
CA GLY A 268 -4.16 -18.89 -8.44
C GLY A 268 -5.52 -19.02 -7.73
N THR A 269 -5.72 -18.39 -6.57
CA THR A 269 -7.03 -18.35 -5.90
C THR A 269 -7.98 -17.43 -6.66
N GLU A 270 -9.18 -17.92 -6.97
CA GLU A 270 -10.26 -17.13 -7.55
C GLU A 270 -11.11 -16.46 -6.47
N LEU A 271 -11.36 -15.17 -6.66
CA LEU A 271 -11.95 -14.27 -5.69
C LEU A 271 -13.01 -13.41 -6.38
N LYS A 272 -14.20 -13.33 -5.77
CA LYS A 272 -15.23 -12.36 -6.14
C LYS A 272 -15.14 -11.16 -5.21
N CYS A 273 -14.95 -9.97 -5.76
CA CYS A 273 -14.98 -8.74 -4.98
C CYS A 273 -16.44 -8.41 -4.64
N LEU A 274 -16.79 -8.46 -3.36
CA LEU A 274 -18.15 -8.19 -2.91
C LEU A 274 -18.37 -6.72 -2.59
N ASP A 275 -17.38 -6.09 -1.97
CA ASP A 275 -17.49 -4.72 -1.47
C ASP A 275 -16.11 -4.10 -1.23
N LEU A 276 -16.09 -2.79 -1.02
CA LEU A 276 -14.99 -2.04 -0.44
C LEU A 276 -15.55 -1.26 0.74
N ARG A 277 -14.99 -1.39 1.94
CA ARG A 277 -15.51 -0.67 3.12
C ARG A 277 -14.41 -0.41 4.14
N LEU A 278 -14.73 0.38 5.16
CA LEU A 278 -13.82 0.61 6.28
C LEU A 278 -13.86 -0.60 7.20
N ILE A 279 -12.70 -1.22 7.43
CA ILE A 279 -12.52 -2.37 8.32
C ILE A 279 -11.33 -2.06 9.20
N GLY A 280 -11.54 -2.10 10.52
CA GLY A 280 -10.45 -2.10 11.48
C GLY A 280 -10.21 -3.49 12.04
N ASP A 281 -9.09 -3.64 12.71
CA ASP A 281 -8.61 -4.91 13.27
C ASP A 281 -8.53 -4.89 14.80
N GLY A 282 -9.19 -3.91 15.43
CA GLY A 282 -9.19 -3.71 16.88
C GLY A 282 -7.94 -3.02 17.43
N THR A 283 -7.05 -2.50 16.58
CA THR A 283 -5.77 -1.92 17.05
C THR A 283 -5.57 -0.46 16.67
N GLY A 284 -6.22 0.00 15.60
CA GLY A 284 -5.96 1.30 15.00
C GLY A 284 -7.16 1.93 14.29
N TYR A 285 -6.90 2.55 13.15
CA TYR A 285 -7.95 3.08 12.29
C TYR A 285 -8.63 1.97 11.50
N ALA A 286 -9.92 2.13 11.25
CA ALA A 286 -10.61 1.35 10.24
C ALA A 286 -10.23 1.88 8.86
N VAL A 287 -9.63 1.02 8.03
CA VAL A 287 -9.15 1.38 6.69
C VAL A 287 -10.03 0.90 5.58
N PRO A 288 -9.99 1.57 4.42
CA PRO A 288 -10.49 0.99 3.18
C PRO A 288 -9.87 -0.39 2.96
N ALA A 289 -10.74 -1.39 2.90
CA ALA A 289 -10.40 -2.76 2.63
C ALA A 289 -11.42 -3.32 1.65
N PHE A 290 -10.93 -4.09 0.68
CA PHE A 290 -11.80 -4.86 -0.17
C PHE A 290 -12.24 -6.12 0.55
N VAL A 291 -13.51 -6.47 0.41
CA VAL A 291 -14.08 -7.74 0.85
C VAL A 291 -14.15 -8.66 -0.34
N PHE A 292 -13.46 -9.78 -0.24
CA PHE A 292 -13.49 -10.82 -1.25
C PHE A 292 -14.16 -12.07 -0.70
N GLU A 293 -14.84 -12.80 -1.58
CA GLU A 293 -15.31 -14.15 -1.35
C GLU A 293 -14.52 -15.11 -2.21
N ARG A 294 -13.89 -16.10 -1.58
CA ARG A 294 -13.20 -17.19 -2.30
C ARG A 294 -14.23 -18.07 -2.99
N LYS A 295 -14.02 -18.33 -4.28
CA LYS A 295 -14.94 -19.17 -5.05
C LYS A 295 -14.93 -20.63 -4.65
N GLU A 296 -13.77 -21.13 -4.19
CA GLU A 296 -13.57 -22.52 -3.81
C GLU A 296 -14.43 -22.95 -2.61
N ASP A 297 -14.49 -22.12 -1.55
CA ASP A 297 -15.08 -22.47 -0.26
C ASP A 297 -16.03 -21.41 0.31
N SER A 298 -16.32 -20.34 -0.46
CA SER A 298 -17.16 -19.21 -0.04
C SER A 298 -16.66 -18.46 1.20
N VAL A 299 -15.41 -18.66 1.61
CA VAL A 299 -14.82 -17.95 2.75
C VAL A 299 -14.66 -16.48 2.37
N ARG A 300 -15.15 -15.60 3.26
CA ARG A 300 -15.02 -14.15 3.11
C ARG A 300 -13.81 -13.64 3.86
N ILE A 301 -13.01 -12.89 3.14
CA ILE A 301 -11.78 -12.28 3.63
C ILE A 301 -11.79 -10.80 3.32
N TYR A 302 -10.97 -10.05 4.03
CA TYR A 302 -10.69 -8.67 3.67
C TYR A 302 -9.21 -8.43 3.39
N ILE A 303 -8.95 -7.57 2.41
CA ILE A 303 -7.61 -7.16 2.02
C ILE A 303 -7.54 -5.63 2.10
N PRO A 304 -6.74 -5.06 3.02
CA PRO A 304 -6.60 -3.62 3.17
C PRO A 304 -5.93 -2.96 1.96
N LEU A 305 -6.25 -1.69 1.71
CA LEU A 305 -5.61 -0.89 0.67
C LEU A 305 -4.17 -0.48 1.04
N CYS A 306 -3.87 -0.35 2.33
CA CYS A 306 -2.59 0.16 2.83
C CYS A 306 -2.08 -0.64 4.04
N ARG A 307 -0.78 -0.54 4.29
CA ARG A 307 -0.07 -1.31 5.31
C ARG A 307 -0.17 -0.74 6.73
N TYR A 308 -0.27 0.58 6.88
CA TYR A 308 -0.11 1.22 8.19
C TYR A 308 -1.20 2.26 8.49
N PRO A 309 -2.30 1.83 9.10
CA PRO A 309 -3.32 2.77 9.56
C PRO A 309 -3.38 2.83 11.08
N THR A 310 -2.27 3.19 11.70
CA THR A 310 -2.22 3.32 13.15
C THR A 310 -2.32 4.79 13.57
N PRO A 311 -3.20 5.14 14.52
CA PRO A 311 -3.06 6.40 15.25
C PRO A 311 -1.73 6.41 16.00
N PHE A 312 -1.07 7.57 16.04
CA PHE A 312 0.19 7.73 16.76
C PHE A 312 -0.01 7.47 18.26
N GLY A 313 0.85 6.61 18.83
CA GLY A 313 0.78 6.16 20.23
C GLY A 313 0.99 4.66 20.44
N VAL A 314 0.99 3.84 19.39
CA VAL A 314 1.29 2.41 19.48
C VAL A 314 2.67 2.14 18.87
N GLU A 315 3.71 2.07 19.71
CA GLU A 315 5.00 1.50 19.29
C GLU A 315 4.78 0.04 18.84
N GLY A 316 5.22 -0.31 17.62
CA GLY A 316 5.49 -1.70 17.28
C GLY A 316 4.53 -2.43 16.32
N TYR A 317 3.50 -1.80 15.74
CA TYR A 317 2.69 -2.49 14.72
C TYR A 317 3.41 -2.55 13.37
N THR A 318 4.33 -3.51 13.23
CA THR A 318 4.86 -3.92 11.94
C THR A 318 4.03 -5.10 11.46
N LEU A 319 3.13 -4.88 10.49
CA LEU A 319 2.49 -6.00 9.82
C LEU A 319 3.55 -6.81 9.07
N GLY A 320 3.44 -8.14 9.15
CA GLY A 320 4.32 -9.07 8.47
C GLY A 320 4.46 -8.75 6.97
N SER A 321 5.65 -8.96 6.42
CA SER A 321 5.93 -8.75 5.00
C SER A 321 5.12 -9.67 4.09
N ASP A 322 4.54 -10.75 4.64
CA ASP A 322 3.72 -11.72 3.95
C ASP A 322 2.21 -11.42 4.02
N ARG A 323 1.80 -10.27 4.58
CA ARG A 323 0.40 -9.82 4.61
C ARG A 323 -0.09 -9.32 3.25
N ALA A 324 -1.36 -9.57 2.94
CA ALA A 324 -1.99 -9.14 1.70
C ALA A 324 -2.37 -7.64 1.75
N PHE A 325 -1.87 -6.86 0.79
CA PHE A 325 -2.20 -5.43 0.61
C PHE A 325 -2.53 -5.15 -0.84
N MET A 326 -3.69 -4.56 -1.12
CA MET A 326 -4.18 -4.42 -2.50
C MET A 326 -3.22 -3.69 -3.43
N GLU A 327 -2.48 -2.70 -2.93
CA GLU A 327 -1.53 -1.95 -3.74
C GLU A 327 -0.32 -2.77 -4.21
N GLU A 328 -0.07 -3.95 -3.63
CA GLU A 328 1.06 -4.83 -3.92
C GLU A 328 0.67 -6.08 -4.70
N LEU A 329 -0.63 -6.27 -4.98
CA LEU A 329 -1.16 -7.48 -5.60
C LEU A 329 -1.56 -7.24 -7.06
N ILE A 330 -1.55 -8.32 -7.83
CA ILE A 330 -2.04 -8.35 -9.20
C ILE A 330 -3.25 -9.28 -9.25
N PHE A 331 -4.39 -8.66 -9.51
CA PHE A 331 -5.67 -9.32 -9.75
C PHE A 331 -5.94 -9.34 -11.25
N THR A 332 -5.99 -10.53 -11.83
CA THR A 332 -6.28 -10.72 -13.25
C THR A 332 -7.76 -11.10 -13.39
N PRO A 333 -8.55 -10.44 -14.26
CA PRO A 333 -9.95 -10.79 -14.49
C PRO A 333 -10.12 -12.29 -14.77
N SER A 334 -11.12 -12.93 -14.15
CA SER A 334 -11.33 -14.37 -14.28
C SER A 334 -11.47 -14.82 -15.74
N GLU A 335 -12.20 -14.05 -16.56
CA GLU A 335 -12.39 -14.33 -17.99
C GLU A 335 -11.07 -14.43 -18.76
N GLU A 336 -10.10 -13.57 -18.45
CA GLU A 336 -8.78 -13.59 -19.08
C GLU A 336 -8.01 -14.86 -18.71
N VAL A 337 -8.02 -15.23 -17.43
CA VAL A 337 -7.35 -16.45 -16.96
C VAL A 337 -8.00 -17.71 -17.54
N TYR A 338 -9.33 -17.74 -17.63
CA TYR A 338 -10.04 -18.85 -18.27
C TYR A 338 -9.72 -18.96 -19.76
N ALA A 339 -9.66 -17.83 -20.48
CA ALA A 339 -9.28 -17.82 -21.89
C ALA A 339 -7.85 -18.35 -22.11
N GLN A 340 -6.88 -17.90 -21.29
CA GLN A 340 -5.50 -18.37 -21.34
C GLN A 340 -5.41 -19.89 -21.09
N ARG A 341 -6.07 -20.39 -20.05
CA ARG A 341 -6.09 -21.83 -19.73
C ARG A 341 -6.74 -22.66 -20.84
N ALA A 342 -7.80 -22.16 -21.47
CA ALA A 342 -8.45 -22.83 -22.58
C ALA A 342 -7.55 -22.88 -23.83
N GLU A 343 -6.84 -21.80 -24.14
CA GLU A 343 -5.86 -21.77 -25.24
C GLU A 343 -4.69 -22.73 -24.98
N GLU A 344 -4.15 -22.75 -23.76
CA GLU A 344 -3.11 -23.71 -23.38
C GLU A 344 -3.58 -25.16 -23.51
N ALA A 345 -4.80 -25.47 -23.06
CA ALA A 345 -5.37 -26.81 -23.20
C ALA A 345 -5.50 -27.21 -24.67
N ARG A 346 -5.95 -26.29 -25.54
CA ARG A 346 -6.01 -26.52 -27.00
C ARG A 346 -4.64 -26.80 -27.59
N LYS A 347 -3.63 -25.99 -27.26
CA LYS A 347 -2.26 -26.20 -27.75
C LYS A 347 -1.69 -27.54 -27.29
N ARG A 348 -1.94 -27.95 -26.04
CA ARG A 348 -1.51 -29.25 -25.52
C ARG A 348 -2.19 -30.41 -26.25
N GLU A 349 -3.48 -30.27 -26.55
CA GLU A 349 -4.24 -31.26 -27.30
C GLU A 349 -3.75 -31.38 -28.75
N GLU A 350 -3.55 -30.24 -29.43
CA GLU A 350 -2.99 -30.19 -30.79
C GLU A 350 -1.60 -30.82 -30.83
N ALA A 351 -0.73 -30.52 -29.85
CA ALA A 351 0.58 -31.13 -29.72
C ALA A 351 0.51 -32.65 -29.50
N ARG A 352 -0.44 -33.12 -28.67
CA ARG A 352 -0.67 -34.56 -28.45
C ARG A 352 -1.10 -35.25 -29.74
N LEU A 353 -2.06 -34.70 -30.47
CA LEU A 353 -2.54 -35.26 -31.74
C LEU A 353 -1.45 -35.28 -32.80
N GLN A 354 -0.63 -34.23 -32.87
CA GLN A 354 0.52 -34.17 -33.76
C GLN A 354 1.55 -35.24 -33.41
N GLN A 355 1.88 -35.40 -32.12
CA GLN A 355 2.79 -36.44 -31.66
C GLN A 355 2.25 -37.85 -31.96
N GLU A 356 0.96 -38.10 -31.75
CA GLU A 356 0.34 -39.38 -32.10
C GLU A 356 0.38 -39.66 -33.61
N LYS A 357 0.16 -38.63 -34.44
CA LYS A 357 0.25 -38.73 -35.90
C LYS A 357 1.68 -39.05 -36.32
N GLU A 358 2.67 -38.33 -35.80
CA GLU A 358 4.09 -38.57 -36.07
C GLU A 358 4.53 -39.96 -35.62
N GLN A 359 4.06 -40.44 -34.46
CA GLN A 359 4.34 -41.80 -33.99
C GLN A 359 3.72 -42.86 -34.92
N LYS A 360 2.48 -42.66 -35.38
CA LYS A 360 1.82 -43.56 -36.34
C LYS A 360 2.54 -43.58 -37.68
N GLU A 361 2.95 -42.42 -38.19
CA GLU A 361 3.71 -42.28 -39.45
C GLU A 361 5.10 -42.92 -39.33
N ARG A 362 5.84 -42.66 -38.24
CA ARG A 362 7.13 -43.32 -37.95
C ARG A 362 6.98 -44.83 -37.89
N LYS A 363 5.96 -45.33 -37.17
CA LYS A 363 5.68 -46.77 -37.09
C LYS A 363 5.39 -47.36 -38.47
N ALA A 364 4.55 -46.72 -39.26
CA ALA A 364 4.23 -47.18 -40.62
C ALA A 364 5.47 -47.16 -41.54
N ALA A 365 6.33 -46.14 -41.44
CA ALA A 365 7.57 -46.04 -42.20
C ALA A 365 8.55 -47.16 -41.84
N LEU A 366 8.76 -47.42 -40.54
CA LEU A 366 9.61 -48.52 -40.08
C LEU A 366 9.06 -49.90 -40.51
N TYR A 367 7.73 -50.09 -40.45
CA TYR A 367 7.07 -51.31 -40.92
C TYR A 367 7.33 -51.54 -42.41
N ARG A 368 7.26 -50.50 -43.23
CA ARG A 368 7.56 -50.57 -44.67
C ARG A 368 9.05 -50.82 -44.95
N LYS A 369 9.95 -50.21 -44.17
CA LYS A 369 11.40 -50.26 -44.41
C LYS A 369 12.05 -51.57 -43.92
N TYR A 370 11.66 -52.07 -42.75
CA TYR A 370 12.36 -53.18 -42.08
C TYR A 370 11.47 -54.40 -41.78
N GLY A 371 10.17 -54.33 -42.08
CA GLY A 371 9.19 -55.37 -41.74
C GLY A 371 8.75 -55.31 -40.28
N LYS A 372 7.58 -55.89 -39.98
CA LYS A 372 6.90 -55.77 -38.68
C LYS A 372 7.77 -56.17 -37.49
N ALA A 373 8.40 -57.34 -37.53
CA ALA A 373 9.16 -57.89 -36.40
C ALA A 373 10.39 -57.03 -36.03
N THR A 374 11.14 -56.55 -37.03
CA THR A 374 12.32 -55.70 -36.81
C THR A 374 11.91 -54.30 -36.38
N ALA A 375 10.84 -53.76 -36.97
CA ALA A 375 10.34 -52.43 -36.63
C ALA A 375 9.75 -52.35 -35.21
N GLU A 376 9.10 -53.41 -34.70
CA GLU A 376 8.64 -53.47 -33.31
C GLU A 376 9.82 -53.42 -32.32
N LEU A 377 10.90 -54.15 -32.59
CA LEU A 377 12.12 -54.06 -31.77
C LEU A 377 12.71 -52.65 -31.77
N ILE A 378 12.78 -51.99 -32.94
CA ILE A 378 13.25 -50.61 -33.08
C ILE A 378 12.37 -49.64 -32.28
N LEU A 379 11.05 -49.76 -32.36
CA LEU A 379 10.11 -48.91 -31.62
C LEU A 379 10.18 -49.10 -30.11
N GLU A 380 10.57 -50.29 -29.65
CA GLU A 380 10.81 -50.61 -28.23
C GLU A 380 12.21 -50.20 -27.75
N GLY A 381 13.06 -49.63 -28.62
CA GLY A 381 14.44 -49.30 -28.27
C GLY A 381 15.32 -50.54 -28.06
N LYS A 382 15.02 -51.65 -28.74
CA LYS A 382 15.74 -52.91 -28.63
C LYS A 382 16.53 -53.21 -29.90
N VAL A 383 17.74 -53.73 -29.71
CA VAL A 383 18.59 -54.25 -30.77
C VAL A 383 18.74 -55.77 -30.61
N ARG A 384 18.96 -56.48 -31.73
CA ARG A 384 19.12 -57.93 -31.76
C ARG A 384 20.25 -58.29 -32.71
N ILE A 385 21.04 -59.32 -32.36
CA ILE A 385 22.05 -59.91 -33.25
C ILE A 385 21.44 -60.16 -34.64
N GLY A 386 22.18 -59.78 -35.68
CA GLY A 386 21.72 -59.82 -37.07
C GLY A 386 21.11 -58.51 -37.60
N MET A 387 20.90 -57.48 -36.76
CA MET A 387 20.47 -56.15 -37.22
C MET A 387 21.60 -55.41 -37.94
N THR A 388 21.25 -54.57 -38.93
CA THR A 388 22.21 -53.70 -39.61
C THR A 388 22.55 -52.46 -38.77
N ARG A 389 23.67 -51.80 -39.07
CA ARG A 389 24.05 -50.51 -38.47
C ARG A 389 22.91 -49.48 -38.44
N GLU A 390 22.16 -49.36 -39.54
CA GLU A 390 21.03 -48.43 -39.65
C GLU A 390 19.88 -48.80 -38.69
N MET A 391 19.54 -50.09 -38.59
CA MET A 391 18.50 -50.56 -37.65
C MET A 391 18.89 -50.27 -36.20
N CYS A 392 20.17 -50.46 -35.85
CA CYS A 392 20.68 -50.14 -34.52
C CYS A 392 20.65 -48.63 -34.22
N ARG A 393 20.97 -47.76 -35.19
CA ARG A 393 20.80 -46.30 -35.02
C ARG A 393 19.35 -45.88 -34.88
N GLU A 394 18.44 -46.50 -35.62
CA GLU A 394 17.00 -46.22 -35.51
C GLU A 394 16.44 -46.64 -34.14
N ALA A 395 17.03 -47.66 -33.51
CA ALA A 395 16.64 -48.17 -32.19
C ALA A 395 17.27 -47.38 -31.03
N TRP A 396 18.59 -47.15 -31.07
CA TRP A 396 19.37 -46.60 -29.95
C TRP A 396 19.89 -45.17 -30.18
N GLY A 397 19.70 -44.61 -31.37
CA GLY A 397 20.28 -43.32 -31.76
C GLY A 397 21.74 -43.43 -32.19
N SER A 398 22.40 -42.27 -32.29
CA SER A 398 23.82 -42.21 -32.67
C SER A 398 24.70 -42.59 -31.46
N PRO A 399 25.73 -43.43 -31.66
CA PRO A 399 26.70 -43.71 -30.60
C PRO A 399 27.52 -42.46 -30.27
N GLU A 400 28.06 -42.44 -29.05
CA GLU A 400 29.02 -41.43 -28.59
C GLU A 400 30.33 -41.55 -29.37
N ASP A 401 30.84 -42.78 -29.49
CA ASP A 401 32.07 -43.09 -30.21
C ASP A 401 31.93 -44.35 -31.07
N ILE A 402 32.67 -44.40 -32.19
CA ILE A 402 32.77 -45.55 -33.08
C ILE A 402 34.23 -45.91 -33.29
N ASN A 403 34.66 -47.05 -32.75
CA ASN A 403 35.99 -47.61 -32.99
C ASN A 403 35.92 -48.59 -34.16
N THR A 404 36.68 -48.33 -35.23
CA THR A 404 36.68 -49.16 -36.45
C THR A 404 38.02 -49.83 -36.66
N MET A 405 38.01 -51.13 -36.97
CA MET A 405 39.19 -51.91 -37.33
C MET A 405 38.94 -52.65 -38.65
N SER A 406 39.89 -52.59 -39.58
CA SER A 406 39.79 -53.23 -40.90
C SER A 406 41.03 -54.08 -41.15
N GLY A 407 40.85 -55.32 -41.59
CA GLY A 407 41.95 -56.25 -41.90
C GLY A 407 41.56 -57.29 -42.95
N SER A 408 42.45 -58.25 -43.23
CA SER A 408 42.19 -59.36 -44.18
C SER A 408 40.98 -60.24 -43.81
N TRP A 409 40.49 -60.13 -42.58
CA TRP A 409 39.38 -60.88 -42.01
C TRP A 409 38.03 -60.13 -42.04
N GLY A 410 37.99 -58.91 -42.58
CA GLY A 410 36.79 -58.06 -42.68
C GLY A 410 36.87 -56.77 -41.89
N VAL A 411 35.72 -56.09 -41.73
CA VAL A 411 35.56 -54.85 -40.96
C VAL A 411 34.85 -55.13 -39.64
N HIS A 412 35.47 -54.73 -38.54
CA HIS A 412 34.90 -54.81 -37.20
C HIS A 412 34.68 -53.39 -36.65
N GLU A 413 33.50 -53.12 -36.10
CA GLU A 413 33.17 -51.84 -35.46
C GLU A 413 32.65 -52.06 -34.05
N GLN A 414 33.11 -51.24 -33.10
CA GLN A 414 32.52 -51.13 -31.76
C GLN A 414 31.87 -49.75 -31.64
N TRP A 415 30.58 -49.73 -31.33
CA TRP A 415 29.83 -48.52 -31.07
C TRP A 415 29.60 -48.37 -29.56
N VAL A 416 29.93 -47.20 -29.02
CA VAL A 416 29.89 -46.87 -27.58
C VAL A 416 28.71 -45.96 -27.30
N TYR A 417 27.87 -46.29 -26.31
CA TYR A 417 26.68 -45.52 -25.92
C TYR A 417 26.74 -45.06 -24.44
N GLY A 418 27.94 -44.88 -23.91
CA GLY A 418 28.21 -44.58 -22.51
C GLY A 418 29.17 -45.61 -21.88
N THR A 419 29.17 -45.71 -20.54
CA THR A 419 30.19 -46.49 -19.82
C THR A 419 30.01 -48.00 -19.86
N ASN A 420 28.81 -48.54 -20.09
CA ASN A 420 28.55 -49.98 -20.02
C ASN A 420 27.75 -50.57 -21.20
N SER A 421 27.38 -49.78 -22.22
CA SER A 421 26.57 -50.27 -23.35
C SER A 421 27.34 -50.16 -24.67
N TYR A 422 27.58 -51.32 -25.29
CA TYR A 422 28.38 -51.45 -26.50
C TYR A 422 27.72 -52.38 -27.52
N LEU A 423 27.80 -52.01 -28.80
CA LEU A 423 27.38 -52.83 -29.93
C LEU A 423 28.58 -53.17 -30.80
N TYR A 424 28.80 -54.46 -31.07
CA TYR A 424 29.90 -54.93 -31.89
C TYR A 424 29.38 -55.43 -33.24
N PHE A 425 29.85 -54.84 -34.33
CA PHE A 425 29.44 -55.18 -35.69
C PHE A 425 30.56 -55.89 -36.44
N GLU A 426 30.19 -56.90 -37.22
CA GLU A 426 31.06 -57.57 -38.17
C GLU A 426 30.47 -57.38 -39.57
N ASN A 427 31.27 -56.78 -40.47
CA ASN A 427 30.87 -56.48 -41.85
C ASN A 427 29.51 -55.76 -41.95
N GLY A 428 29.22 -54.86 -41.00
CA GLY A 428 28.00 -54.06 -40.95
C GLY A 428 26.78 -54.72 -40.29
N THR A 429 26.92 -55.93 -39.74
CA THR A 429 25.86 -56.67 -39.05
C THR A 429 26.19 -56.83 -37.56
N LEU A 430 25.22 -56.58 -36.68
CA LEU A 430 25.39 -56.68 -35.23
C LEU A 430 25.69 -58.12 -34.84
N ALA A 431 26.87 -58.36 -34.28
CA ALA A 431 27.37 -59.69 -33.89
C ALA A 431 27.26 -59.93 -32.38
N SER A 432 27.48 -58.91 -31.55
CA SER A 432 27.43 -59.02 -30.09
C SER A 432 26.92 -57.73 -29.43
N ILE A 433 26.29 -57.89 -28.26
CA ILE A 433 25.76 -56.82 -27.41
C ILE A 433 26.37 -56.97 -26.02
N GLN A 434 26.91 -55.89 -25.47
CA GLN A 434 27.42 -55.84 -24.10
C GLN A 434 26.71 -54.70 -23.36
N ASN A 435 26.07 -55.03 -22.24
CA ASN A 435 25.30 -54.12 -21.39
C ASN A 435 25.60 -54.33 -19.91
#